data_AF-A0A536XQF6-F1
#
_entry.id   AF-A0A536XQF6-F1
#
_cell.length_a   1.000
_cell.length_b   1.000
_cell.length_c   1.000
_cell.angle_alpha   90.00
_cell.angle_beta   90.00
_cell.angle_gamma   90.00
#
_symmetry.space_group_name_H-M   'P 1'
#
loop_
_entity.id
_entity.type
_entity.pdbx_description
1 polymer ?
#
loop_
_entity_poly.entity_id
_entity_poly.type
_entity_poly.pdbx_seq_one_letter_code
_entity_poly.pdbx_strand_id
1 'polypeptide(L)'
;MAKLCASAAALLFALVPFAAAAPIDDDLPDADEQVEGMASEVALELQRVCPPASPADQAAFDRCRRSLFGDSELRRSLAPRLLWGRRNQDAGAALKDTNLTQFAPEVFAGLYLSLFMFSGEHSVEYVERERMYLIRLKSAFRNRLPPGQFPYPFWHDEAKWGVYQATNSILLWVDPKTARVVIGQFTERGEGSAVVATQPLSPKFDGNWMWMDKEGRIQPRVTLFDGLFRQDNPYLPKLDFTYRT
;
A
#
# COMPACT_ATOMS: atom_id res chain seq x y z
N MET A 1 71.08 59.86 11.42
CA MET A 1 69.95 59.84 12.37
C MET A 1 68.79 59.11 11.71
N ALA A 2 68.01 58.40 12.54
CA ALA A 2 66.88 57.49 12.27
C ALA A 2 65.91 57.89 11.13
N LYS A 3 65.03 57.07 10.54
CA LYS A 3 64.61 55.64 10.47
C LYS A 3 63.08 55.72 10.13
N LEU A 4 62.52 54.69 9.47
CA LEU A 4 61.06 54.40 9.29
C LEU A 4 60.29 55.22 8.23
N CYS A 5 59.32 54.68 7.49
CA CYS A 5 58.82 53.31 7.31
C CYS A 5 57.90 53.29 6.07
N ALA A 6 57.92 52.18 5.34
CA ALA A 6 56.91 51.86 4.32
C ALA A 6 55.66 51.27 5.01
N SER A 7 54.46 51.69 4.58
CA SER A 7 53.19 51.09 4.98
C SER A 7 52.63 50.27 3.83
N ALA A 8 52.62 48.95 4.02
CA ALA A 8 51.89 48.00 3.18
C ALA A 8 50.47 47.81 3.77
N ALA A 9 49.45 48.03 2.94
CA ALA A 9 48.06 47.72 3.29
C ALA A 9 47.79 46.23 3.03
N ALA A 10 47.48 45.48 4.09
CA ALA A 10 47.10 44.07 4.00
C ALA A 10 45.59 43.94 3.73
N LEU A 11 45.21 43.25 2.66
CA LEU A 11 43.85 42.75 2.44
C LEU A 11 43.59 41.56 3.38
N LEU A 12 42.60 41.70 4.25
CA LEU A 12 42.02 40.61 5.02
C LEU A 12 41.01 39.84 4.14
N PHE A 13 41.40 38.67 3.65
CA PHE A 13 40.44 37.68 3.15
C PHE A 13 39.81 36.97 4.37
N ALA A 14 38.52 37.21 4.60
CA ALA A 14 37.74 36.43 5.53
C ALA A 14 37.47 35.05 4.91
N LEU A 15 38.11 34.01 5.47
CA LEU A 15 37.82 32.62 5.19
C LEU A 15 36.44 32.29 5.79
N VAL A 16 35.43 32.14 4.93
CA VAL A 16 34.16 31.52 5.30
C VAL A 16 34.43 30.02 5.43
N PRO A 17 34.20 29.38 6.59
CA PRO A 17 34.31 27.95 6.69
C PRO A 17 33.17 27.33 5.86
N PHE A 18 33.54 26.64 4.78
CA PHE A 18 32.64 25.69 4.13
C PHE A 18 32.25 24.67 5.20
N ALA A 19 30.99 24.72 5.64
CA ALA A 19 30.41 23.63 6.40
C ALA A 19 30.49 22.39 5.51
N ALA A 20 31.36 21.46 5.88
CA ALA A 20 31.40 20.14 5.26
C ALA A 20 29.99 19.56 5.38
N ALA A 21 29.35 19.31 4.24
CA ALA A 21 28.13 18.51 4.20
C ALA A 21 28.43 17.21 4.95
N ALA A 22 27.59 16.87 5.92
CA ALA A 22 27.68 15.57 6.58
C ALA A 22 27.67 14.47 5.50
N PRO A 23 28.48 13.41 5.64
CA PRO A 23 28.47 12.32 4.69
C PRO A 23 27.03 11.81 4.54
N ILE A 24 26.57 11.76 3.30
CA ILE A 24 25.36 11.03 2.94
C ILE A 24 25.61 9.60 3.42
N ASP A 25 24.71 9.10 4.28
CA ASP A 25 24.72 7.73 4.79
C ASP A 25 24.52 6.79 3.59
N ASP A 26 25.63 6.47 2.90
CA ASP A 26 25.75 5.63 1.69
C ASP A 26 25.80 4.13 2.01
N ASP A 27 25.76 3.75 3.28
CA ASP A 27 25.75 2.36 3.74
C ASP A 27 24.32 1.80 3.73
N LEU A 28 23.59 2.00 2.62
CA LEU A 28 22.36 1.25 2.39
C LEU A 28 22.76 -0.18 2.02
N PRO A 29 22.31 -1.20 2.78
CA PRO A 29 22.59 -2.57 2.43
C PRO A 29 22.03 -2.86 1.03
N ASP A 30 22.84 -3.53 0.21
CA ASP A 30 22.41 -4.10 -1.07
C ASP A 30 21.38 -5.19 -0.78
N ALA A 31 20.12 -4.78 -0.70
CA ALA A 31 18.98 -5.64 -0.45
C ALA A 31 18.34 -6.09 -1.76
N ASP A 32 18.98 -5.87 -2.91
CA ASP A 32 18.42 -6.14 -4.25
C ASP A 32 17.93 -7.58 -4.35
N GLU A 33 18.81 -8.56 -4.11
CA GLU A 33 18.47 -9.99 -4.19
C GLU A 33 17.37 -10.39 -3.19
N GLN A 34 17.41 -9.83 -1.98
CA GLN A 34 16.40 -10.11 -0.95
C GLN A 34 15.03 -9.57 -1.35
N VAL A 35 14.97 -8.35 -1.89
CA VAL A 35 13.74 -7.70 -2.31
C VAL A 35 13.18 -8.38 -3.56
N GLU A 36 14.01 -8.78 -4.51
CA GLU A 36 13.61 -9.56 -5.69
C GLU A 36 13.02 -10.92 -5.30
N GLY A 37 13.67 -11.63 -4.36
CA GLY A 37 13.16 -12.89 -3.81
C GLY A 37 11.80 -12.70 -3.14
N MET A 38 11.69 -11.71 -2.25
CA MET A 38 10.43 -11.36 -1.59
C MET A 38 9.34 -10.98 -2.61
N ALA A 39 9.66 -10.18 -3.63
CA ALA A 39 8.72 -9.78 -4.67
C ALA A 39 8.17 -10.99 -5.43
N SER A 40 9.06 -11.92 -5.79
CA SER A 40 8.70 -13.16 -6.47
C SER A 40 7.78 -14.04 -5.62
N GLU A 41 8.09 -14.23 -4.34
CA GLU A 41 7.30 -15.03 -3.41
C GLU A 41 5.91 -14.42 -3.16
N VAL A 42 5.86 -13.10 -2.93
CA VAL A 42 4.60 -12.37 -2.74
C VAL A 42 3.74 -12.40 -4.01
N ALA A 43 4.33 -12.17 -5.19
CA ALA A 43 3.60 -12.21 -6.45
C ALA A 43 3.03 -13.60 -6.74
N LEU A 44 3.81 -14.66 -6.48
CA LEU A 44 3.38 -16.05 -6.64
C LEU A 44 2.26 -16.42 -5.65
N GLU A 45 2.38 -16.03 -4.38
CA GLU A 45 1.31 -16.21 -3.39
C GLU A 45 0.02 -15.55 -3.87
N LEU A 46 0.09 -14.26 -4.25
CA LEU A 46 -1.07 -13.47 -4.65
C LEU A 46 -1.73 -14.02 -5.91
N GLN A 47 -0.95 -14.47 -6.90
CA GLN A 47 -1.48 -15.16 -8.07
C GLN A 47 -2.25 -16.42 -7.67
N ARG A 48 -1.71 -17.21 -6.74
CA ARG A 48 -2.32 -18.48 -6.31
C ARG A 48 -3.59 -18.27 -5.50
N VAL A 49 -3.59 -17.33 -4.55
CA VAL A 49 -4.69 -17.16 -3.58
C VAL A 49 -5.74 -16.14 -4.04
N CYS A 50 -5.34 -15.18 -4.87
CA CYS A 50 -6.19 -14.13 -5.43
C CYS A 50 -6.10 -14.07 -6.97
N PRO A 51 -6.31 -15.20 -7.69
CA PRO A 51 -6.13 -15.26 -9.13
C PRO A 51 -7.14 -14.37 -9.89
N PRO A 52 -6.86 -14.07 -11.17
CA PRO A 52 -7.85 -13.48 -12.07
C PRO A 52 -9.12 -14.33 -12.11
N ALA A 53 -10.26 -13.70 -11.84
CA ALA A 53 -11.56 -14.33 -11.82
C ALA A 53 -12.64 -13.31 -12.23
N SER A 54 -13.91 -13.72 -12.24
CA SER A 54 -15.00 -12.74 -12.39
C SER A 54 -14.93 -11.70 -11.26
N PRO A 55 -15.09 -10.39 -11.54
CA PRO A 55 -15.12 -9.34 -10.52
C PRO A 55 -16.27 -9.48 -9.51
N ALA A 56 -17.26 -10.33 -9.80
CA ALA A 56 -18.39 -10.65 -8.93
C ALA A 56 -18.23 -11.99 -8.18
N ASP A 57 -17.12 -12.71 -8.37
CA ASP A 57 -16.91 -14.03 -7.77
C ASP A 57 -16.64 -13.93 -6.26
N GLN A 58 -17.72 -14.08 -5.49
CA GLN A 58 -17.72 -14.06 -4.03
C GLN A 58 -16.88 -15.18 -3.43
N ALA A 59 -16.90 -16.38 -4.03
CA ALA A 59 -16.16 -17.52 -3.49
C ALA A 59 -14.65 -17.36 -3.69
N ALA A 60 -14.22 -16.82 -4.84
CA ALA A 60 -12.83 -16.46 -5.06
C ALA A 60 -12.37 -15.37 -4.09
N PHE A 61 -13.18 -14.33 -3.88
CA PHE A 61 -12.90 -13.30 -2.87
C PHE A 61 -12.75 -13.89 -1.47
N ASP A 62 -13.67 -14.76 -1.02
CA ASP A 62 -13.62 -15.35 0.32
C ASP A 62 -12.43 -16.30 0.51
N ARG A 63 -11.97 -17.00 -0.54
CA ARG A 63 -10.73 -17.79 -0.48
C ARG A 63 -9.51 -16.89 -0.35
N CYS A 64 -9.38 -15.90 -1.23
CA CYS A 64 -8.32 -14.90 -1.23
C CYS A 64 -8.21 -14.21 0.14
N ARG A 65 -9.32 -13.68 0.65
CA ARG A 65 -9.42 -13.03 1.96
C ARG A 65 -8.98 -13.94 3.10
N ARG A 66 -9.48 -15.19 3.15
CA ARG A 66 -9.09 -16.13 4.22
C ARG A 66 -7.61 -16.47 4.20
N SER A 67 -7.03 -16.67 3.01
CA SER A 67 -5.59 -16.93 2.87
C SER A 67 -4.75 -15.74 3.33
N LEU A 68 -5.09 -14.53 2.90
CA LEU A 68 -4.34 -13.32 3.29
C LEU A 68 -4.52 -12.93 4.76
N PHE A 69 -5.64 -13.31 5.40
CA PHE A 69 -5.79 -13.19 6.85
C PHE A 69 -5.00 -14.23 7.65
N GLY A 70 -4.59 -15.32 7.01
CA GLY A 70 -3.81 -16.38 7.64
C GLY A 70 -2.35 -16.00 7.84
N ASP A 71 -1.51 -17.02 7.93
CA ASP A 71 -0.06 -16.86 7.80
C ASP A 71 0.29 -16.88 6.30
N SER A 72 0.75 -15.75 5.77
CA SER A 72 0.94 -15.51 4.34
C SER A 72 2.30 -14.84 4.08
N GLU A 73 2.89 -15.10 2.92
CA GLU A 73 4.15 -14.45 2.49
C GLU A 73 4.00 -12.93 2.45
N LEU A 74 2.90 -12.43 1.88
CA LEU A 74 2.59 -11.00 1.91
C LEU A 74 2.66 -10.48 3.35
N ARG A 75 1.94 -11.10 4.28
CA ARG A 75 1.89 -10.64 5.68
C ARG A 75 3.24 -10.67 6.37
N ARG A 76 4.03 -11.72 6.15
CA ARG A 76 5.39 -11.80 6.69
C ARG A 76 6.25 -10.66 6.16
N SER A 77 6.06 -10.24 4.92
CA SER A 77 6.80 -9.16 4.26
C SER A 77 6.39 -7.74 4.67
N LEU A 78 5.27 -7.56 5.39
CA LEU A 78 4.80 -6.23 5.81
C LEU A 78 5.53 -5.73 7.05
N ALA A 79 5.78 -4.43 7.12
CA ALA A 79 6.18 -3.76 8.35
C ALA A 79 5.04 -3.81 9.38
N PRO A 80 5.32 -3.74 10.70
CA PRO A 80 4.30 -3.81 11.75
C PRO A 80 3.19 -2.75 11.65
N ARG A 81 3.48 -1.64 10.96
CA ARG A 81 2.53 -0.64 10.51
C ARG A 81 2.94 -0.21 9.12
N LEU A 82 1.97 -0.04 8.24
CA LEU A 82 2.20 0.43 6.88
C LEU A 82 1.17 1.47 6.45
N LEU A 83 1.51 2.24 5.43
CA LEU A 83 0.62 3.23 4.83
C LEU A 83 -0.08 2.65 3.59
N TRP A 84 -1.32 3.04 3.33
CA TRP A 84 -2.09 2.62 2.16
C TRP A 84 -2.89 3.76 1.55
N GLY A 85 -2.95 3.80 0.23
CA GLY A 85 -3.84 4.72 -0.47
C GLY A 85 -3.64 4.74 -1.98
N ARG A 86 -4.24 5.73 -2.62
CA ARG A 86 -4.04 5.97 -4.05
C ARG A 86 -2.64 6.55 -4.27
N ARG A 87 -1.96 6.17 -5.35
CA ARG A 87 -0.79 6.93 -5.81
C ARG A 87 -1.20 8.38 -6.10
N ASN A 88 -0.36 9.37 -5.75
CA ASN A 88 -0.62 10.78 -6.05
C ASN A 88 -0.88 10.98 -7.56
N GLN A 89 -1.81 11.88 -7.91
CA GLN A 89 -2.12 12.19 -9.31
C GLN A 89 -0.89 12.70 -10.07
N ASP A 90 -0.04 13.49 -9.42
CA ASP A 90 1.28 13.82 -9.94
C ASP A 90 2.20 12.59 -9.80
N ALA A 91 2.71 12.10 -10.93
CA ALA A 91 3.60 10.94 -10.97
C ALA A 91 4.96 11.21 -10.33
N GLY A 92 5.38 12.48 -10.26
CA GLY A 92 6.65 12.94 -9.68
C GLY A 92 6.55 13.41 -8.23
N ALA A 93 5.34 13.51 -7.66
CA ALA A 93 5.17 13.88 -6.27
C ALA A 93 5.83 12.85 -5.33
N ALA A 94 6.42 13.37 -4.26
CA ALA A 94 7.06 12.53 -3.25
C ALA A 94 6.02 11.75 -2.44
N LEU A 95 6.41 10.60 -1.90
CA LEU A 95 5.50 9.77 -1.10
C LEU A 95 4.94 10.50 0.12
N LYS A 96 5.76 11.34 0.76
CA LYS A 96 5.36 12.19 1.90
C LYS A 96 4.23 13.18 1.58
N ASP A 97 4.06 13.54 0.31
CA ASP A 97 3.04 14.48 -0.16
C ASP A 97 1.78 13.75 -0.65
N THR A 98 1.69 12.44 -0.38
CA THR A 98 0.52 11.61 -0.69
C THR A 98 -0.32 11.39 0.57
N ASN A 99 -1.63 11.58 0.45
CA ASN A 99 -2.56 11.27 1.54
C ASN A 99 -2.73 9.75 1.67
N LEU A 100 -2.11 9.17 2.70
CA LEU A 100 -2.14 7.74 2.98
C LEU A 100 -2.71 7.47 4.38
N THR A 101 -3.38 6.33 4.52
CA THR A 101 -3.94 5.86 5.78
C THR A 101 -3.06 4.77 6.36
N GLN A 102 -2.78 4.83 7.66
CA GLN A 102 -2.00 3.80 8.34
C GLN A 102 -2.87 2.58 8.68
N PHE A 103 -2.35 1.38 8.43
CA PHE A 103 -2.98 0.11 8.78
C PHE A 103 -2.04 -0.83 9.51
N ALA A 104 -2.65 -1.76 10.26
CA ALA A 104 -1.99 -2.99 10.67
C ALA A 104 -1.90 -3.97 9.48
N PRO A 105 -0.88 -4.85 9.42
CA PRO A 105 -0.66 -5.83 8.36
C PRO A 105 -1.89 -6.66 8.00
N GLU A 106 -2.61 -7.19 9.00
CA GLU A 106 -3.78 -8.04 8.81
C GLU A 106 -4.97 -7.30 8.20
N VAL A 107 -5.15 -6.02 8.54
CA VAL A 107 -6.20 -5.17 7.97
C VAL A 107 -5.88 -4.89 6.51
N PHE A 108 -4.64 -4.50 6.21
CA PHE A 108 -4.20 -4.25 4.84
C PHE A 108 -4.34 -5.51 3.96
N ALA A 109 -3.77 -6.64 4.38
CA ALA A 109 -3.74 -7.86 3.59
C ALA A 109 -5.15 -8.45 3.41
N GLY A 110 -5.87 -8.63 4.53
CA GLY A 110 -7.17 -9.31 4.54
C GLY A 110 -8.33 -8.46 4.03
N LEU A 111 -8.32 -7.14 4.23
CA LEU A 111 -9.47 -6.28 3.89
C LEU A 111 -9.28 -5.42 2.64
N TYR A 112 -8.05 -5.00 2.35
CA TYR A 112 -7.80 -4.13 1.18
C TYR A 112 -7.25 -4.91 0.00
N LEU A 113 -6.19 -5.69 0.21
CA LEU A 113 -5.54 -6.44 -0.88
C LEU A 113 -6.41 -7.57 -1.43
N SER A 114 -7.28 -8.14 -0.59
CA SER A 114 -8.23 -9.17 -1.03
C SER A 114 -9.27 -8.69 -2.04
N LEU A 115 -9.48 -7.37 -2.14
CA LEU A 115 -10.36 -6.75 -3.15
C LEU A 115 -9.75 -6.73 -4.55
N PHE A 116 -8.47 -7.12 -4.69
CA PHE A 116 -7.76 -7.17 -5.96
C PHE A 116 -7.53 -8.61 -6.42
N MET A 117 -7.21 -8.72 -7.70
CA MET A 117 -6.81 -9.94 -8.41
C MET A 117 -5.41 -9.72 -8.98
N PHE A 118 -4.58 -10.76 -9.04
CA PHE A 118 -3.17 -10.65 -9.43
C PHE A 118 -2.80 -11.70 -10.46
N SER A 119 -2.06 -11.33 -11.51
CA SER A 119 -1.57 -12.29 -12.51
C SER A 119 -0.26 -12.95 -12.13
N GLY A 120 0.44 -12.45 -11.11
CA GLY A 120 1.81 -12.85 -10.75
C GLY A 120 2.90 -12.10 -11.53
N GLU A 121 2.54 -11.38 -12.61
CA GLU A 121 3.44 -10.47 -13.29
C GLU A 121 3.83 -9.33 -12.35
N HIS A 122 5.14 -9.12 -12.20
CA HIS A 122 5.69 -8.08 -11.34
C HIS A 122 7.00 -7.52 -11.87
N SER A 123 7.40 -6.37 -11.34
CA SER A 123 8.73 -5.79 -11.53
C SER A 123 9.20 -5.16 -10.21
N VAL A 124 10.52 -5.04 -10.06
CA VAL A 124 11.17 -4.34 -8.95
C VAL A 124 12.03 -3.23 -9.53
N GLU A 125 12.02 -2.07 -8.89
CA GLU A 125 12.83 -0.90 -9.25
C GLU A 125 13.33 -0.26 -7.96
N TYR A 126 14.61 0.10 -7.88
CA TYR A 126 15.08 0.98 -6.82
C TYR A 126 14.82 2.44 -7.21
N VAL A 127 14.05 3.16 -6.40
CA VAL A 127 13.61 4.52 -6.67
C VAL A 127 14.46 5.49 -5.86
N GLU A 128 15.54 6.00 -6.48
CA GLU A 128 16.54 6.87 -5.85
C GLU A 128 15.97 8.03 -5.05
N ARG A 129 15.00 8.76 -5.62
CA ARG A 129 14.39 9.93 -4.97
C ARG A 129 13.68 9.60 -3.65
N GLU A 130 13.17 8.37 -3.52
CA GLU A 130 12.49 7.87 -2.33
C GLU A 130 13.41 7.01 -1.45
N ARG A 131 14.60 6.63 -1.96
CA ARG A 131 15.53 5.68 -1.34
C ARG A 131 14.85 4.38 -0.88
N MET A 132 13.97 3.86 -1.74
CA MET A 132 13.16 2.66 -1.49
C MET A 132 13.04 1.82 -2.76
N TYR A 133 12.85 0.51 -2.60
CA TYR A 133 12.43 -0.31 -3.72
C TYR A 133 10.93 -0.20 -3.93
N LEU A 134 10.53 -0.28 -5.20
CA LEU A 134 9.15 -0.30 -5.64
C LEU A 134 8.88 -1.64 -6.33
N ILE A 135 8.07 -2.47 -5.69
CA ILE A 135 7.49 -3.65 -6.32
C ILE A 135 6.18 -3.24 -6.99
N ARG A 136 6.05 -3.49 -8.30
CA ARG A 136 4.82 -3.29 -9.05
C ARG A 136 4.19 -4.63 -9.36
N LEU A 137 2.95 -4.83 -8.93
CA LEU A 137 2.18 -6.05 -9.16
C LEU A 137 1.03 -5.75 -10.13
N LYS A 138 0.97 -6.49 -11.24
CA LYS A 138 -0.13 -6.35 -12.19
C LYS A 138 -1.43 -6.87 -11.58
N SER A 139 -2.47 -6.04 -11.59
CA SER A 139 -3.69 -6.32 -10.84
C SER A 139 -4.97 -5.84 -11.50
N ALA A 140 -6.11 -6.19 -10.90
CA ALA A 140 -7.44 -5.68 -11.25
C ALA A 140 -8.33 -5.68 -10.01
N PHE A 141 -9.23 -4.71 -9.91
CA PHE A 141 -10.12 -4.56 -8.76
C PHE A 141 -11.45 -5.30 -8.93
N ARG A 142 -11.98 -5.89 -7.85
CA ARG A 142 -13.26 -6.60 -7.82
C ARG A 142 -14.44 -5.63 -7.63
N ASN A 143 -14.75 -4.84 -8.66
CA ASN A 143 -15.77 -3.79 -8.56
C ASN A 143 -17.22 -4.28 -8.46
N ARG A 144 -17.49 -5.58 -8.71
CA ARG A 144 -18.84 -6.16 -8.71
C ARG A 144 -19.15 -7.03 -7.48
N LEU A 145 -18.33 -6.96 -6.44
CA LEU A 145 -18.68 -7.56 -5.16
C LEU A 145 -19.91 -6.86 -4.55
N PRO A 146 -20.69 -7.56 -3.71
CA PRO A 146 -21.74 -6.93 -2.94
C PRO A 146 -21.18 -5.75 -2.11
N PRO A 147 -21.88 -4.60 -2.04
CA PRO A 147 -21.45 -3.41 -1.30
C PRO A 147 -20.91 -3.69 0.11
N GLY A 148 -21.48 -4.67 0.81
CA GLY A 148 -21.09 -5.05 2.16
C GLY A 148 -19.70 -5.69 2.31
N GLN A 149 -19.04 -6.01 1.19
CA GLN A 149 -17.67 -6.53 1.18
C GLN A 149 -16.59 -5.46 1.24
N PHE A 150 -16.94 -4.23 0.91
CA PHE A 150 -15.98 -3.13 0.94
C PHE A 150 -15.88 -2.59 2.38
N PRO A 151 -14.66 -2.26 2.88
CA PRO A 151 -14.46 -1.75 4.25
C PRO A 151 -15.27 -0.51 4.61
N TYR A 152 -15.64 0.27 3.61
CA TYR A 152 -16.56 1.41 3.68
C TYR A 152 -17.11 1.68 2.28
N PRO A 153 -18.12 2.57 2.12
CA PRO A 153 -18.71 2.93 0.84
C PRO A 153 -17.71 3.67 -0.09
N PHE A 154 -16.74 2.98 -0.70
CA PHE A 154 -15.75 3.63 -1.58
C PHE A 154 -16.38 4.51 -2.67
N TRP A 155 -17.59 4.16 -3.11
CA TRP A 155 -18.41 4.87 -4.10
C TRP A 155 -19.07 6.15 -3.59
N HIS A 156 -18.90 6.53 -2.32
CA HIS A 156 -19.32 7.86 -1.84
C HIS A 156 -18.57 9.00 -2.56
N ASP A 157 -17.40 8.70 -3.13
CA ASP A 157 -16.58 9.60 -3.94
C ASP A 157 -16.35 8.96 -5.31
N GLU A 158 -16.95 9.54 -6.35
CA GLU A 158 -16.90 9.01 -7.70
C GLU A 158 -15.48 8.98 -8.28
N ALA A 159 -14.65 9.98 -7.97
CA ALA A 159 -13.28 10.05 -8.45
C ALA A 159 -12.42 8.95 -7.82
N LYS A 160 -12.57 8.74 -6.51
CA LYS A 160 -11.90 7.66 -5.78
C LYS A 160 -12.33 6.28 -6.27
N TRP A 161 -13.64 6.08 -6.43
CA TRP A 161 -14.19 4.83 -6.93
C TRP A 161 -13.76 4.55 -8.36
N GLY A 162 -13.77 5.55 -9.24
CA GLY A 162 -13.28 5.44 -10.61
C GLY A 162 -11.85 4.89 -10.66
N VAL A 163 -10.98 5.32 -9.75
CA VAL A 163 -9.58 4.87 -9.70
C VAL A 163 -9.46 3.43 -9.19
N TYR A 164 -10.23 3.06 -8.17
CA TYR A 164 -10.30 1.65 -7.75
C TYR A 164 -10.70 0.77 -8.93
N GLN A 165 -11.77 1.12 -9.63
CA GLN A 165 -12.25 0.36 -10.78
C GLN A 165 -11.25 0.29 -11.93
N ALA A 166 -10.51 1.37 -12.18
CA ALA A 166 -9.50 1.47 -13.23
C ALA A 166 -8.13 0.91 -12.82
N THR A 167 -7.97 0.41 -11.58
CA THR A 167 -6.68 -0.08 -11.10
C THR A 167 -6.16 -1.22 -11.97
N ASN A 168 -4.94 -1.05 -12.49
CA ASN A 168 -4.19 -2.09 -13.19
C ASN A 168 -2.87 -2.44 -12.48
N SER A 169 -2.52 -1.76 -11.39
CA SER A 169 -1.33 -2.05 -10.59
C SER A 169 -1.49 -1.76 -9.10
N ILE A 170 -0.97 -2.69 -8.29
CA ILE A 170 -0.65 -2.49 -6.88
C ILE A 170 0.85 -2.20 -6.78
N LEU A 171 1.20 -1.26 -5.92
CA LEU A 171 2.55 -0.82 -5.66
C LEU A 171 2.89 -1.14 -4.21
N LEU A 172 4.02 -1.80 -3.96
CA LEU A 172 4.54 -2.06 -2.62
C LEU A 172 5.92 -1.43 -2.51
N TRP A 173 6.06 -0.45 -1.62
CA TRP A 173 7.32 0.23 -1.34
C TRP A 173 8.02 -0.46 -0.18
N VAL A 174 9.28 -0.82 -0.41
CA VAL A 174 10.10 -1.61 0.51
C VAL A 174 11.22 -0.73 1.05
N ASP A 175 11.33 -0.70 2.38
CA ASP A 175 12.45 -0.06 3.05
C ASP A 175 13.70 -0.97 2.92
N PRO A 176 14.79 -0.50 2.27
CA PRO A 176 16.01 -1.27 2.07
C PRO A 176 16.66 -1.70 3.38
N LYS A 177 16.49 -0.95 4.47
CA LYS A 177 17.12 -1.25 5.76
C LYS A 177 16.46 -2.42 6.48
N THR A 178 15.17 -2.64 6.23
CA THR A 178 14.39 -3.67 6.94
C THR A 178 13.93 -4.81 6.03
N ALA A 179 14.04 -4.63 4.70
CA ALA A 179 13.44 -5.50 3.69
C ALA A 179 11.95 -5.76 3.98
N ARG A 180 11.23 -4.72 4.43
CA ARG A 180 9.78 -4.78 4.69
C ARG A 180 9.02 -3.80 3.83
N VAL A 181 7.82 -4.21 3.41
CA VAL A 181 6.86 -3.31 2.77
C VAL A 181 6.32 -2.33 3.81
N VAL A 182 6.58 -1.05 3.60
CA VAL A 182 6.18 0.05 4.50
C VAL A 182 5.03 0.90 3.92
N ILE A 183 4.83 0.86 2.60
CA ILE A 183 3.74 1.58 1.93
C ILE A 183 3.15 0.69 0.83
N GLY A 184 1.83 0.54 0.80
CA GLY A 184 1.08 0.04 -0.34
C GLY A 184 0.37 1.18 -1.08
N GLN A 185 0.29 1.11 -2.41
CA GLN A 185 -0.58 1.99 -3.18
C GLN A 185 -1.30 1.24 -4.29
N PHE A 186 -2.38 1.83 -4.81
CA PHE A 186 -3.04 1.38 -6.04
C PHE A 186 -3.04 2.49 -7.09
N THR A 187 -3.01 2.10 -8.37
CA THR A 187 -2.96 3.02 -9.51
C THR A 187 -3.56 2.39 -10.77
N GLU A 188 -4.16 3.24 -11.59
CA GLU A 188 -4.65 3.01 -12.95
C GLU A 188 -3.55 3.17 -14.02
N ARG A 189 -2.35 3.59 -13.59
CA ARG A 189 -1.20 3.93 -14.44
C ARG A 189 -0.08 2.88 -14.43
N GLY A 190 -0.45 1.61 -14.32
CA GLY A 190 0.44 0.49 -14.60
C GLY A 190 0.65 0.29 -16.10
N GLU A 191 1.59 -0.57 -16.46
CA GLU A 191 1.82 -0.95 -17.86
C GLU A 191 0.72 -1.88 -18.35
N GLY A 192 0.21 -1.61 -19.55
CA GLY A 192 -0.85 -2.39 -20.17
C GLY A 192 -2.20 -2.29 -19.46
N SER A 193 -3.10 -3.22 -19.80
CA SER A 193 -4.43 -3.32 -19.20
C SER A 193 -4.41 -4.04 -17.86
N ALA A 194 -5.44 -3.81 -17.05
CA ALA A 194 -5.71 -4.62 -15.85
C ALA A 194 -5.80 -6.12 -16.18
N VAL A 195 -5.48 -6.98 -15.21
CA VAL A 195 -5.47 -8.46 -15.41
C VAL A 195 -6.85 -9.03 -15.73
N VAL A 196 -7.92 -8.30 -15.37
CA VAL A 196 -9.30 -8.57 -15.73
C VAL A 196 -9.96 -7.26 -16.11
N ALA A 197 -10.55 -7.19 -17.31
CA ALA A 197 -11.34 -6.05 -17.72
C ALA A 197 -12.65 -6.01 -16.92
N THR A 198 -13.02 -4.81 -16.44
CA THR A 198 -14.30 -4.59 -15.76
C THR A 198 -15.06 -3.48 -16.49
N GLN A 199 -16.39 -3.58 -16.50
CA GLN A 199 -17.18 -2.41 -16.90
C GLN A 199 -17.32 -1.51 -15.67
N PRO A 200 -17.12 -0.20 -15.82
CA PRO A 200 -17.41 0.76 -14.75
C PRO A 200 -18.85 0.64 -14.28
N LEU A 201 -19.04 0.76 -12.97
CA LEU A 201 -20.34 0.98 -12.36
C LEU A 201 -20.24 2.16 -11.40
N SER A 202 -21.35 2.86 -11.18
CA SER A 202 -21.42 3.97 -10.22
C SER A 202 -22.61 3.71 -9.29
N PRO A 203 -22.40 2.99 -8.17
CA PRO A 203 -23.45 2.85 -7.16
C PRO A 203 -23.80 4.22 -6.60
N LYS A 204 -25.11 4.48 -6.39
CA LYS A 204 -25.53 5.70 -5.70
C LYS A 204 -25.22 5.57 -4.21
N PHE A 205 -24.54 6.56 -3.65
CA PHE A 205 -24.43 6.72 -2.21
C PHE A 205 -25.68 7.43 -1.70
N ASP A 206 -26.37 6.82 -0.75
CA ASP A 206 -27.64 7.29 -0.18
C ASP A 206 -27.45 8.15 1.08
N GLY A 207 -26.20 8.46 1.43
CA GLY A 207 -25.84 9.21 2.64
C GLY A 207 -25.61 8.33 3.87
N ASN A 208 -25.89 7.02 3.79
CA ASN A 208 -25.76 6.11 4.92
C ASN A 208 -24.43 5.37 4.90
N TRP A 209 -23.63 5.56 5.95
CA TRP A 209 -22.36 4.84 6.12
C TRP A 209 -22.55 3.40 6.58
N MET A 210 -23.72 3.09 7.16
CA MET A 210 -24.17 1.75 7.55
C MET A 210 -25.58 1.52 7.04
N TRP A 211 -25.91 0.32 6.59
CA TRP A 211 -27.24 0.00 6.06
C TRP A 211 -27.66 -1.43 6.41
N MET A 212 -28.93 -1.76 6.21
CA MET A 212 -29.45 -3.12 6.33
C MET A 212 -29.50 -3.78 4.95
N ASP A 213 -29.00 -5.01 4.83
CA ASP A 213 -29.19 -5.81 3.62
C ASP A 213 -30.63 -6.38 3.53
N LYS A 214 -30.92 -7.07 2.42
CA LYS A 214 -32.26 -7.64 2.16
C LYS A 214 -32.64 -8.73 3.15
N GLU A 215 -31.65 -9.30 3.82
CA GLU A 215 -31.78 -10.34 4.84
C GLU A 215 -31.84 -9.74 6.26
N GLY A 216 -31.84 -8.41 6.39
CA GLY A 216 -31.94 -7.70 7.67
C GLY A 216 -30.63 -7.67 8.47
N ARG A 217 -29.47 -7.86 7.84
CA ARG A 217 -28.16 -7.78 8.51
C ARG A 217 -27.54 -6.39 8.30
N ILE A 218 -26.87 -5.89 9.34
CA ILE A 218 -26.16 -4.60 9.27
C ILE A 218 -24.93 -4.76 8.37
N GLN A 219 -24.64 -3.71 7.59
CA GLN A 219 -23.54 -3.60 6.65
C GLN A 219 -22.80 -2.26 6.89
N PRO A 220 -21.52 -2.13 6.48
CA PRO A 220 -20.69 -3.17 5.85
C PRO A 220 -20.24 -4.21 6.87
N ARG A 221 -20.29 -5.50 6.51
CA ARG A 221 -19.76 -6.61 7.33
C ARG A 221 -18.33 -6.38 7.82
N VAL A 222 -17.54 -5.69 7.00
CA VAL A 222 -16.13 -5.41 7.29
C VAL A 222 -15.96 -4.37 8.40
N THR A 223 -16.78 -3.32 8.43
CA THR A 223 -16.74 -2.27 9.47
C THR A 223 -17.27 -2.79 10.81
N LEU A 224 -18.11 -3.81 10.79
CA LEU A 224 -18.62 -4.49 11.98
C LEU A 224 -17.66 -5.56 12.53
N PHE A 225 -16.51 -5.77 11.88
CA PHE A 225 -15.60 -6.86 12.19
C PHE A 225 -16.29 -8.25 12.17
N ASP A 226 -17.40 -8.46 11.45
CA ASP A 226 -18.15 -9.74 11.48
C ASP A 226 -17.27 -10.94 11.10
N GLY A 227 -16.30 -10.72 10.20
CA GLY A 227 -15.32 -11.75 9.84
C GLY A 227 -14.31 -12.07 10.95
N LEU A 228 -14.09 -11.17 11.91
CA LEU A 228 -13.26 -11.36 13.09
C LEU A 228 -14.12 -11.81 14.30
N PHE A 229 -15.40 -11.45 14.37
CA PHE A 229 -16.32 -11.86 15.42
C PHE A 229 -17.20 -13.09 15.09
N ARG A 230 -16.92 -13.79 13.98
CA ARG A 230 -17.57 -15.06 13.67
C ARG A 230 -17.31 -16.11 14.75
N GLN A 231 -18.33 -16.91 15.08
CA GLN A 231 -18.26 -17.91 16.15
C GLN A 231 -17.15 -18.96 15.94
N ASP A 232 -16.80 -19.24 14.69
CA ASP A 232 -15.76 -20.19 14.30
C ASP A 232 -14.35 -19.56 14.21
N ASN A 233 -14.17 -18.28 14.59
CA ASN A 233 -12.84 -17.69 14.66
C ASN A 233 -12.09 -18.18 15.92
N PRO A 234 -11.00 -18.95 15.80
CA PRO A 234 -10.27 -19.47 16.95
C PRO A 234 -9.62 -18.37 17.80
N TYR A 235 -9.49 -17.15 17.28
CA TYR A 235 -8.93 -16.00 17.97
C TYR A 235 -9.98 -15.08 18.60
N LEU A 236 -11.27 -15.41 18.49
CA LEU A 236 -12.37 -14.59 19.00
C LEU A 236 -12.24 -14.21 20.48
N PRO A 237 -11.88 -15.12 21.42
CA PRO A 237 -11.77 -14.75 22.83
C PRO A 237 -10.69 -13.69 23.09
N LYS A 238 -9.57 -13.75 22.34
CA LYS A 238 -8.47 -12.78 22.46
C LYS A 238 -8.87 -11.42 21.88
N LEU A 239 -9.61 -11.42 20.77
CA LEU A 239 -10.15 -10.20 20.17
C LEU A 239 -11.15 -9.53 21.12
N ASP A 240 -12.10 -10.28 21.67
CA ASP A 240 -13.12 -9.74 22.58
C ASP A 240 -12.49 -9.14 23.85
N PHE A 241 -11.49 -9.81 24.43
CA PHE A 241 -10.72 -9.25 25.56
C PHE A 241 -10.01 -7.94 25.18
N THR A 242 -9.29 -7.92 24.05
CA THR A 242 -8.46 -6.77 23.67
C THR A 242 -9.27 -5.52 23.30
N TYR A 243 -10.52 -5.67 22.83
CA TYR A 243 -11.36 -4.54 22.41
C TYR A 243 -12.37 -4.07 23.46
N ARG A 244 -12.61 -4.86 24.52
CA ARG A 244 -13.54 -4.48 25.63
C ARG A 244 -12.85 -3.86 26.84
N THR A 245 -11.52 -3.92 26.93
CA THR A 245 -10.70 -3.31 27.98
C THR A 245 -9.80 -2.23 27.41
#